data_AF-A0A7X8ZXY3-F1
#
_entry.id   AF-A0A7X8ZXY3-F1
#
_cell.length_a   1.000
_cell.length_b   1.000
_cell.length_c   1.000
_cell.angle_alpha   90.00
_cell.angle_beta   90.00
_cell.angle_gamma   90.00
#
_symmetry.space_group_name_H-M   'P 1'
#
loop_
_entity.id
_entity.type
_entity.pdbx_description
1 polymer ?
#
loop_
_entity_poly.entity_id
_entity_poly.type
_entity_poly.pdbx_seq_one_letter_code
_entity_poly.pdbx_strand_id
1 'polypeptide(L)'
;LNYTYGANGLKVAPPNIINRIDTTLIKQDIATANKLQPDIIIAVMHWGEEYQTQPSRQQKKIAQFLFNNNVRIIIGHHPHVVQPIQTIIDSDSITHTVFYSLGNFVSNQRWKNSDGGMLAHIVLSKAHPDASVTIESADYSLVWVHKYFKGNKPGYRILPIDKEKNSNSSTTLHKYNLQPYEQWAMDRFVRSATNIIESDM
;
A
#
# COMPACT_ATOMS: atom_id res chain seq x y z
N LEU A 1 -7.47 -5.22 11.60
CA LEU A 1 -7.10 -6.66 11.64
C LEU A 1 -5.88 -6.87 10.76
N ASN A 2 -4.92 -7.70 11.15
CA ASN A 2 -3.66 -7.89 10.43
C ASN A 2 -3.35 -9.37 10.20
N TYR A 3 -2.94 -9.74 8.99
CA TYR A 3 -2.65 -11.14 8.62
C TYR A 3 -1.45 -11.25 7.68
N THR A 4 -0.75 -12.39 7.73
CA THR A 4 0.38 -12.69 6.85
C THR A 4 0.24 -14.04 6.18
N TYR A 5 0.67 -14.13 4.91
CA TYR A 5 0.81 -15.39 4.21
C TYR A 5 1.92 -16.27 4.82
N GLY A 6 2.91 -15.67 5.50
CA GLY A 6 4.07 -16.39 6.02
C GLY A 6 5.04 -15.54 6.84
N ALA A 7 6.16 -16.16 7.22
CA ALA A 7 7.28 -15.52 7.93
C ALA A 7 8.59 -15.70 7.13
N ASN A 8 8.51 -15.65 5.79
CA ASN A 8 9.66 -15.77 4.89
C ASN A 8 10.53 -17.02 5.16
N GLY A 9 9.88 -18.16 5.38
CA GLY A 9 10.55 -19.43 5.68
C GLY A 9 11.01 -19.60 7.13
N LEU A 10 10.88 -18.58 7.97
CA LEU A 10 11.24 -18.67 9.38
C LEU A 10 10.15 -19.40 10.18
N LYS A 11 10.59 -20.23 11.13
CA LYS A 11 9.70 -20.85 12.10
C LYS A 11 9.29 -19.81 13.13
N VAL A 12 7.99 -19.63 13.30
CA VAL A 12 7.43 -18.81 14.38
C VAL A 12 7.66 -19.55 15.70
N ALA A 13 8.34 -18.90 16.63
CA ALA A 13 8.64 -19.45 17.95
C ALA A 13 8.07 -18.53 19.05
N PRO A 14 7.57 -19.10 20.16
CA PRO A 14 7.14 -18.32 21.32
C PRO A 14 8.25 -17.37 21.80
N PRO A 15 7.91 -16.16 22.28
CA PRO A 15 6.56 -15.64 22.52
C PRO A 15 5.91 -14.97 21.30
N ASN A 16 6.52 -15.04 20.11
CA ASN A 16 6.02 -14.35 18.92
C ASN A 16 4.76 -15.03 18.38
N ILE A 17 3.74 -14.23 18.03
CA ILE A 17 2.48 -14.70 17.45
C ILE A 17 2.28 -13.97 16.13
N ILE A 18 1.92 -14.72 15.09
CA ILE A 18 1.49 -14.15 13.80
C ILE A 18 0.10 -14.68 13.47
N ASN A 19 -0.75 -13.82 12.92
CA ASN A 19 -2.03 -14.23 12.37
C ASN A 19 -1.82 -14.66 10.92
N ARG A 20 -2.08 -15.93 10.62
CA ARG A 20 -1.99 -16.43 9.23
C ARG A 20 -3.21 -16.02 8.44
N ILE A 21 -3.06 -15.89 7.13
CA ILE A 21 -4.21 -15.76 6.23
C ILE A 21 -4.96 -17.10 6.23
N ASP A 22 -6.00 -17.17 7.04
CA ASP A 22 -6.97 -18.25 7.14
C ASP A 22 -8.37 -17.61 7.18
N THR A 23 -9.22 -17.92 6.20
CA THR A 23 -10.55 -17.30 6.09
C THR A 23 -11.46 -17.62 7.27
N THR A 24 -11.27 -18.76 7.94
CA THR A 24 -12.03 -19.12 9.14
C THR A 24 -11.63 -18.24 10.32
N LEU A 25 -10.33 -18.10 10.56
CA LEU A 25 -9.79 -17.22 11.59
C LEU A 25 -10.20 -15.76 11.32
N ILE A 26 -10.02 -15.28 10.09
CA ILE A 26 -10.39 -13.91 9.69
C ILE A 26 -11.87 -13.65 9.99
N LYS A 27 -12.76 -14.59 9.66
CA LYS A 27 -14.20 -14.42 9.93
C LYS A 27 -14.52 -14.36 11.42
N GLN A 28 -13.84 -15.18 12.23
CA GLN A 28 -13.99 -15.15 13.69
C GLN A 28 -13.48 -13.84 14.30
N ASP A 29 -12.34 -13.35 13.81
CA ASP A 29 -11.75 -12.09 14.25
C ASP A 29 -12.62 -10.90 13.86
N ILE A 30 -13.20 -10.89 12.66
CA ILE A 30 -14.20 -9.89 12.24
C ILE A 30 -15.41 -9.93 13.16
N ALA A 31 -15.96 -11.11 13.45
CA ALA A 31 -17.09 -11.25 14.36
C ALA A 31 -16.77 -10.77 15.79
N THR A 32 -15.54 -11.02 16.25
CA THR A 32 -15.06 -10.54 17.56
C THR A 32 -14.90 -9.03 17.56
N ALA A 33 -14.30 -8.45 16.51
CA ALA A 33 -14.14 -7.01 16.37
C ALA A 33 -15.51 -6.30 16.31
N ASN A 34 -16.49 -6.86 15.60
CA ASN A 34 -17.85 -6.30 15.53
C ASN A 34 -18.53 -6.17 16.89
N LYS A 35 -18.18 -6.99 17.90
CA LYS A 35 -18.72 -6.85 19.26
C LYS A 35 -18.27 -5.55 19.94
N LEU A 36 -17.14 -4.98 19.50
CA LEU A 36 -16.65 -3.68 19.96
C LEU A 36 -17.36 -2.51 19.26
N GLN A 37 -18.26 -2.79 18.31
CA GLN A 37 -19.01 -1.79 17.54
C GLN A 37 -18.12 -0.72 16.89
N PRO A 38 -17.05 -1.11 16.15
CA PRO A 38 -16.21 -0.15 15.46
C PRO A 38 -17.00 0.50 14.33
N ASP A 39 -16.72 1.78 14.09
CA ASP A 39 -17.27 2.52 12.95
C ASP A 39 -16.83 1.92 11.59
N ILE A 40 -15.64 1.35 11.54
CA ILE A 40 -15.08 0.70 10.35
C ILE A 40 -14.01 -0.32 10.74
N ILE A 41 -13.89 -1.40 9.96
CA ILE A 41 -12.80 -2.38 10.09
C ILE A 41 -11.87 -2.23 8.88
N ILE A 42 -10.58 -2.06 9.18
CA ILE A 42 -9.49 -2.04 8.20
C ILE A 42 -8.71 -3.34 8.30
N ALA A 43 -8.46 -4.01 7.17
CA ALA A 43 -7.55 -5.15 7.08
C ALA A 43 -6.18 -4.74 6.55
N VAL A 44 -5.12 -5.20 7.21
CA VAL A 44 -3.73 -5.03 6.78
C VAL A 44 -3.16 -6.38 6.41
N MET A 45 -2.78 -6.55 5.15
CA MET A 45 -2.46 -7.84 4.56
C MET A 45 -1.01 -7.89 4.10
N HIS A 46 -0.23 -8.80 4.66
CA HIS A 46 1.11 -9.14 4.16
C HIS A 46 0.96 -10.36 3.23
N TRP A 47 0.95 -10.15 1.92
CA TRP A 47 0.48 -11.14 0.93
C TRP A 47 1.04 -10.93 -0.49
N GLY A 48 0.72 -11.83 -1.41
CA GLY A 48 1.13 -11.71 -2.80
C GLY A 48 2.52 -12.27 -3.06
N GLU A 49 3.03 -12.01 -4.26
CA GLU A 49 4.30 -12.52 -4.75
C GLU A 49 5.32 -11.39 -4.87
N GLU A 50 6.55 -11.63 -4.44
CA GLU A 50 7.61 -10.62 -4.50
C GLU A 50 7.86 -10.13 -5.94
N TYR A 51 8.00 -8.81 -6.07
CA TYR A 51 8.30 -8.06 -7.29
C TYR A 51 7.29 -8.18 -8.43
N GLN A 52 6.13 -8.78 -8.18
CA GLN A 52 5.02 -8.80 -9.14
C GLN A 52 4.23 -7.51 -9.05
N THR A 53 4.17 -6.75 -10.14
CA THR A 53 3.45 -5.46 -10.20
C THR A 53 1.94 -5.61 -10.32
N GLN A 54 1.45 -6.84 -10.55
CA GLN A 54 0.03 -7.15 -10.66
C GLN A 54 -0.38 -8.11 -9.53
N PRO A 55 -1.57 -7.94 -8.94
CA PRO A 55 -1.98 -8.74 -7.81
C PRO A 55 -2.34 -10.16 -8.28
N SER A 56 -1.84 -11.14 -7.53
CA SER A 56 -2.11 -12.56 -7.78
C SER A 56 -3.60 -12.88 -7.67
N ARG A 57 -4.02 -14.00 -8.28
CA ARG A 57 -5.39 -14.52 -8.15
C ARG A 57 -5.78 -14.73 -6.68
N GLN A 58 -4.84 -15.15 -5.84
CA GLN A 58 -5.08 -15.36 -4.42
C GLN A 58 -5.33 -14.04 -3.68
N GLN A 59 -4.55 -12.98 -3.95
CA GLN A 59 -4.78 -11.65 -3.39
C GLN A 59 -6.20 -11.16 -3.73
N LYS A 60 -6.59 -11.22 -5.02
CA LYS A 60 -7.95 -10.82 -5.46
C LYS A 60 -9.04 -11.63 -4.75
N LYS A 61 -8.85 -12.94 -4.59
CA LYS A 61 -9.82 -13.81 -3.89
C LYS A 61 -9.97 -13.45 -2.41
N ILE A 62 -8.87 -13.19 -1.70
CA ILE A 62 -8.93 -12.80 -0.28
C ILE A 62 -9.47 -11.38 -0.12
N ALA A 63 -9.15 -10.45 -1.04
CA ALA A 63 -9.74 -9.11 -1.06
C ALA A 63 -11.26 -9.17 -1.19
N GLN A 64 -11.78 -9.95 -2.15
CA GLN A 64 -13.22 -10.16 -2.30
C GLN A 64 -13.84 -10.82 -1.07
N PHE A 65 -13.17 -11.80 -0.46
CA PHE A 65 -13.65 -12.42 0.78
C PHE A 65 -13.79 -11.39 1.91
N LEU A 66 -12.80 -10.50 2.08
CA LEU A 66 -12.83 -9.45 3.08
C LEU A 66 -13.96 -8.44 2.82
N PHE A 67 -14.14 -8.00 1.57
CA PHE A 67 -15.26 -7.14 1.17
C PHE A 67 -16.61 -7.79 1.48
N ASN A 68 -16.79 -9.07 1.13
CA ASN A 68 -18.01 -9.82 1.44
C ASN A 68 -18.29 -9.97 2.94
N ASN A 69 -17.31 -9.72 3.82
CA ASN A 69 -17.45 -9.73 5.27
C ASN A 69 -17.38 -8.30 5.87
N ASN A 70 -17.76 -7.27 5.10
CA ASN A 70 -17.89 -5.87 5.53
C ASN A 70 -16.57 -5.19 5.97
N VAL A 71 -15.43 -5.71 5.50
CA VAL A 71 -14.14 -5.00 5.63
C VAL A 71 -14.01 -4.06 4.44
N ARG A 72 -14.26 -2.76 4.64
CA ARG A 72 -14.36 -1.79 3.54
C ARG A 72 -13.01 -1.25 3.06
N ILE A 73 -11.95 -1.38 3.85
CA ILE A 73 -10.61 -0.89 3.49
C ILE A 73 -9.60 -2.01 3.70
N ILE A 74 -8.81 -2.28 2.66
CA ILE A 74 -7.73 -3.28 2.69
C ILE A 74 -6.42 -2.63 2.29
N ILE A 75 -5.41 -2.74 3.13
CA ILE A 75 -4.06 -2.22 2.90
C ILE A 75 -3.09 -3.38 2.78
N GLY A 76 -2.57 -3.61 1.59
CA GLY A 76 -1.64 -4.67 1.26
C GLY A 76 -0.17 -4.23 1.28
N HIS A 77 0.70 -5.17 1.65
CA HIS A 77 2.16 -5.08 1.56
C HIS A 77 2.71 -6.47 1.27
N HIS A 78 4.05 -6.56 1.09
CA HIS A 78 4.91 -7.74 0.87
C HIS A 78 5.57 -7.79 -0.52
N PRO A 79 4.88 -7.49 -1.64
CA PRO A 79 5.47 -7.59 -2.97
C PRO A 79 6.70 -6.70 -3.22
N HIS A 80 7.01 -5.76 -2.30
CA HIS A 80 8.12 -4.81 -2.40
C HIS A 80 8.04 -3.84 -3.57
N VAL A 81 6.95 -3.91 -4.34
CA VAL A 81 6.63 -3.02 -5.47
C VAL A 81 5.22 -2.48 -5.29
N VAL A 82 4.96 -1.35 -5.91
CA VAL A 82 3.60 -0.81 -6.05
C VAL A 82 2.74 -1.78 -6.86
N GLN A 83 1.54 -2.07 -6.36
CA GLN A 83 0.47 -2.75 -7.09
C GLN A 83 -0.75 -1.82 -7.19
N PRO A 84 -1.73 -2.12 -8.07
CA PRO A 84 -2.90 -1.29 -8.29
C PRO A 84 -3.73 -1.02 -7.04
N ILE A 85 -4.47 0.08 -7.10
CA ILE A 85 -5.54 0.42 -6.16
C ILE A 85 -6.85 0.05 -6.86
N GLN A 86 -7.71 -0.70 -6.18
CA GLN A 86 -9.05 -0.99 -6.68
C GLN A 86 -10.07 -0.38 -5.74
N THR A 87 -10.94 0.45 -6.28
CA THR A 87 -12.00 1.12 -5.54
C THR A 87 -13.35 0.73 -6.15
N ILE A 88 -14.31 0.37 -5.29
CA ILE A 88 -15.68 0.06 -5.67
C ILE A 88 -16.54 1.26 -5.27
N ILE A 89 -17.14 1.90 -6.27
CA ILE A 89 -18.01 3.05 -6.11
C ILE A 89 -19.46 2.59 -6.28
N ASP A 90 -20.33 3.02 -5.38
CA ASP A 90 -21.78 2.91 -5.56
C ASP A 90 -22.39 4.31 -5.42
N SER A 91 -23.16 4.70 -6.44
CA SER A 91 -23.63 6.07 -6.62
C SER A 91 -22.45 7.06 -6.56
N ASP A 92 -22.40 7.93 -5.54
CA ASP A 92 -21.36 8.95 -5.38
C ASP A 92 -20.38 8.64 -4.23
N SER A 93 -20.33 7.40 -3.74
CA SER A 93 -19.55 7.05 -2.55
C SER A 93 -18.68 5.81 -2.74
N ILE A 94 -17.49 5.83 -2.15
CA ILE A 94 -16.63 4.65 -2.10
C ILE A 94 -17.21 3.67 -1.08
N THR A 95 -17.63 2.50 -1.57
CA THR A 95 -18.10 1.42 -0.70
C THR A 95 -16.92 0.61 -0.17
N HIS A 96 -15.96 0.31 -1.04
CA HIS A 96 -14.79 -0.51 -0.71
C HIS A 96 -13.54 -0.01 -1.44
N THR A 97 -12.38 -0.17 -0.82
CA THR A 97 -11.10 0.07 -1.49
C THR A 97 -10.03 -0.92 -1.03
N VAL A 98 -9.17 -1.35 -1.96
CA VAL A 98 -8.00 -2.18 -1.69
C VAL A 98 -6.76 -1.58 -2.36
N PHE A 99 -5.74 -1.35 -1.55
CA PHE A 99 -4.38 -1.04 -2.00
C PHE A 99 -3.62 -2.38 -2.01
N TYR A 100 -3.45 -3.03 -3.16
CA TYR A 100 -2.94 -4.41 -3.17
C TYR A 100 -1.50 -4.54 -2.65
N SER A 101 -0.66 -3.53 -2.90
CA SER A 101 0.67 -3.39 -2.32
C SER A 101 1.11 -1.94 -2.35
N LEU A 102 1.50 -1.42 -1.18
CA LEU A 102 2.06 -0.08 -1.07
C LEU A 102 3.51 0.03 -1.60
N GLY A 103 4.21 -1.06 -1.88
CA GLY A 103 5.64 -1.02 -2.18
C GLY A 103 6.48 -0.68 -0.95
N ASN A 104 7.70 -0.18 -1.14
CA ASN A 104 8.64 0.04 -0.05
C ASN A 104 8.59 1.47 0.51
N PHE A 105 8.65 1.59 1.85
CA PHE A 105 8.84 2.88 2.52
C PHE A 105 10.32 3.12 2.86
N VAL A 106 10.88 2.54 3.93
CA VAL A 106 12.33 2.58 4.21
C VAL A 106 12.95 1.25 3.79
N SER A 107 13.75 1.24 2.72
CA SER A 107 14.34 0.01 2.16
C SER A 107 15.69 0.22 1.47
N ASN A 108 16.51 -0.83 1.45
CA ASN A 108 17.74 -0.92 0.64
C ASN A 108 17.56 -1.77 -0.62
N GLN A 109 16.35 -2.24 -0.92
CA GLN A 109 16.10 -2.94 -2.19
C GLN A 109 16.22 -1.97 -3.37
N ARG A 110 16.88 -2.43 -4.43
CA ARG A 110 17.21 -1.65 -5.64
C ARG A 110 16.88 -2.40 -6.92
N TRP A 111 16.11 -3.48 -6.82
CA TRP A 111 15.55 -4.13 -8.00
C TRP A 111 14.54 -3.21 -8.68
N LYS A 112 14.21 -3.51 -9.94
CA LYS A 112 13.22 -2.75 -10.71
C LYS A 112 11.93 -2.57 -9.90
N ASN A 113 11.48 -1.31 -9.78
CA ASN A 113 10.27 -0.88 -9.08
C ASN A 113 10.26 -1.06 -7.54
N SER A 114 11.38 -1.49 -6.94
CA SER A 114 11.47 -1.74 -5.48
C SER A 114 12.16 -0.61 -4.69
N ASP A 115 12.51 0.47 -5.37
CA ASP A 115 13.22 1.63 -4.81
C ASP A 115 12.28 2.74 -4.32
N GLY A 116 10.99 2.46 -4.23
CA GLY A 116 9.96 3.37 -3.74
C GLY A 116 8.66 2.65 -3.39
N GLY A 117 7.66 3.46 -3.03
CA GLY A 117 6.33 2.99 -2.69
C GLY A 117 5.29 4.11 -2.81
N MET A 118 4.11 3.84 -2.28
CA MET A 118 3.03 4.81 -2.13
C MET A 118 2.63 4.93 -0.65
N LEU A 119 2.18 6.12 -0.30
CA LEU A 119 1.44 6.40 0.92
C LEU A 119 -0.04 6.42 0.57
N ALA A 120 -0.84 5.57 1.22
CA ALA A 120 -2.29 5.61 1.09
C ALA A 120 -2.85 6.84 1.83
N HIS A 121 -3.72 7.59 1.16
CA HIS A 121 -4.45 8.72 1.72
C HIS A 121 -5.95 8.42 1.64
N ILE A 122 -6.55 8.13 2.78
CA ILE A 122 -7.96 7.77 2.86
C ILE A 122 -8.65 8.78 3.77
N VAL A 123 -9.66 9.45 3.23
CA VAL A 123 -10.47 10.41 3.98
C VAL A 123 -11.78 9.74 4.36
N LEU A 124 -12.04 9.70 5.67
CA LEU A 124 -13.27 9.19 6.25
C LEU A 124 -14.06 10.35 6.82
N SER A 125 -15.37 10.32 6.63
CA SER A 125 -16.29 11.28 7.25
C SER A 125 -17.39 10.56 8.01
N LYS A 126 -18.03 11.31 8.91
CA LYS A 126 -19.19 10.89 9.66
C LYS A 126 -20.06 12.13 9.90
N ALA A 127 -21.31 12.11 9.43
CA ALA A 127 -22.19 13.27 9.52
C ALA A 127 -22.51 13.66 10.98
N HIS A 128 -22.63 12.66 11.86
CA HIS A 128 -22.85 12.81 13.30
C HIS A 128 -22.43 11.51 14.02
N PRO A 129 -22.28 11.50 15.37
CA PRO A 129 -21.74 10.35 16.11
C PRO A 129 -22.44 8.99 15.89
N ASP A 130 -23.71 8.97 15.48
CA ASP A 130 -24.45 7.72 15.22
C ASP A 130 -24.58 7.37 13.72
N ALA A 131 -24.05 8.20 12.81
CA ALA A 131 -24.11 7.94 11.37
C ALA A 131 -23.17 6.81 10.96
N SER A 132 -23.42 6.17 9.82
CA SER A 132 -22.42 5.29 9.20
C SER A 132 -21.24 6.11 8.67
N VAL A 133 -20.04 5.55 8.72
CA VAL A 133 -18.85 6.18 8.12
C VAL A 133 -18.92 6.15 6.60
N THR A 134 -18.58 7.27 5.97
CA THR A 134 -18.39 7.38 4.52
C THR A 134 -16.90 7.38 4.20
N ILE A 135 -16.51 6.71 3.11
CA ILE A 135 -15.17 6.81 2.54
C ILE A 135 -15.28 7.90 1.45
N GLU A 136 -14.79 9.09 1.74
CA GLU A 136 -14.87 10.26 0.86
C GLU A 136 -13.88 10.14 -0.29
N SER A 137 -12.67 9.67 0.01
CA SER A 137 -11.63 9.46 -0.98
C SER A 137 -10.68 8.35 -0.55
N ALA A 138 -10.12 7.67 -1.56
CA ALA A 138 -9.04 6.69 -1.42
C ALA A 138 -7.99 7.00 -2.48
N ASP A 139 -7.05 7.85 -2.10
CA ASP A 139 -5.99 8.34 -2.97
C ASP A 139 -4.61 7.91 -2.46
N TYR A 140 -3.55 8.32 -3.13
CA TYR A 140 -2.18 7.98 -2.81
C TYR A 140 -1.20 9.14 -3.03
N SER A 141 0.00 9.02 -2.50
CA SER A 141 1.16 9.84 -2.88
C SER A 141 2.36 8.93 -3.07
N LEU A 142 3.16 9.15 -4.11
CA LEU A 142 4.36 8.34 -4.32
C LEU A 142 5.52 8.87 -3.48
N VAL A 143 6.37 7.93 -3.06
CA VAL A 143 7.62 8.22 -2.37
C VAL A 143 8.75 7.38 -2.98
N TRP A 144 9.93 7.97 -3.07
CA TRP A 144 11.13 7.28 -3.55
C TRP A 144 12.20 7.23 -2.45
N VAL A 145 12.86 6.09 -2.33
CA VAL A 145 13.86 5.82 -1.29
C VAL A 145 15.25 6.19 -1.82
N HIS A 146 15.67 7.41 -1.55
CA HIS A 146 16.99 7.88 -1.93
C HIS A 146 18.06 7.30 -1.01
N LYS A 147 18.93 6.45 -1.56
CA LYS A 147 20.17 6.01 -0.92
C LYS A 147 21.30 6.96 -1.28
N TYR A 148 21.96 7.51 -0.27
CA TYR A 148 23.14 8.34 -0.43
C TYR A 148 24.28 7.82 0.44
N PHE A 149 25.47 8.38 0.29
CA PHE A 149 26.63 8.04 1.10
C PHE A 149 27.17 9.27 1.81
N LYS A 150 27.44 9.15 3.11
CA LYS A 150 28.19 10.14 3.91
C LYS A 150 29.55 9.53 4.25
N GLY A 151 30.55 9.80 3.41
CA GLY A 151 31.79 9.01 3.39
C GLY A 151 31.48 7.56 2.99
N ASN A 152 31.94 6.58 3.77
CA ASN A 152 31.69 5.16 3.50
C ASN A 152 30.37 4.62 4.10
N LYS A 153 29.60 5.45 4.81
CA LYS A 153 28.36 5.02 5.46
C LYS A 153 27.15 5.30 4.57
N PRO A 154 26.30 4.30 4.27
CA PRO A 154 25.06 4.53 3.55
C PRO A 154 24.05 5.26 4.44
N GLY A 155 23.35 6.23 3.85
CA GLY A 155 22.19 6.90 4.42
C GLY A 155 20.97 6.73 3.52
N TYR A 156 19.78 6.90 4.10
CA TYR A 156 18.51 6.81 3.39
C TYR A 156 17.65 8.03 3.73
N ARG A 157 16.94 8.56 2.74
CA ARG A 157 15.87 9.55 2.95
C ARG A 157 14.69 9.22 2.05
N ILE A 158 13.49 9.49 2.55
CA ILE A 158 12.25 9.34 1.78
C ILE A 158 12.00 10.65 1.06
N LEU A 159 11.89 10.59 -0.26
CA LEU A 159 11.58 11.76 -1.09
C LEU A 159 10.12 11.68 -1.55
N PRO A 160 9.26 12.63 -1.15
CA PRO A 160 7.91 12.70 -1.68
C PRO A 160 7.93 13.11 -3.15
N ILE A 161 7.01 12.55 -3.93
CA ILE A 161 6.85 12.84 -5.35
C ILE A 161 5.63 13.75 -5.54
N ASP A 162 5.84 14.93 -6.14
CA ASP A 162 4.77 15.89 -6.40
C ASP A 162 3.91 15.40 -7.60
N LYS A 163 2.65 15.00 -7.33
CA LYS A 163 1.70 14.50 -8.35
C LYS A 163 1.44 15.48 -9.51
N GLU A 164 1.49 16.78 -9.24
CA GLU A 164 1.11 17.83 -10.20
C GLU A 164 2.19 18.19 -11.23
N LYS A 165 3.42 17.65 -11.11
CA LYS A 165 4.55 18.03 -11.97
C LYS A 165 4.91 16.99 -13.04
N ASN A 166 3.95 16.15 -13.43
CA ASN A 166 4.07 15.27 -14.59
C ASN A 166 3.84 16.04 -15.90
N SER A 167 4.82 16.88 -16.27
CA SER A 167 5.22 17.17 -17.65
C SER A 167 6.26 18.29 -17.65
N ASN A 168 7.48 17.98 -18.10
CA ASN A 168 8.48 18.96 -18.54
C ASN A 168 8.92 20.07 -17.55
N SER A 169 9.53 19.73 -16.41
CA SER A 169 10.28 20.77 -15.70
C SER A 169 11.61 20.31 -15.09
N SER A 170 12.65 21.07 -15.42
CA SER A 170 13.97 21.12 -14.80
C SER A 170 13.92 21.40 -13.26
N THR A 171 12.72 21.51 -12.68
CA THR A 171 12.52 21.92 -11.28
C THR A 171 12.68 20.78 -10.27
N THR A 172 12.40 19.53 -10.64
CA THR A 172 12.59 18.37 -9.73
C THR A 172 14.08 18.06 -9.52
N LEU A 173 14.91 18.22 -10.58
CA LEU A 173 16.38 18.05 -10.54
C LEU A 173 17.03 18.83 -9.39
N HIS A 174 16.51 20.03 -9.08
CA HIS A 174 17.10 20.93 -8.10
C HIS A 174 16.49 20.81 -6.70
N LYS A 175 15.27 20.26 -6.54
CA LYS A 175 14.58 20.19 -5.24
C LYS A 175 15.35 19.34 -4.22
N TYR A 176 15.97 18.26 -4.68
CA TYR A 176 16.65 17.29 -3.81
C TYR A 176 18.16 17.20 -4.05
N ASN A 177 18.71 17.95 -5.02
CA ASN A 177 20.12 17.90 -5.42
C ASN A 177 20.57 16.45 -5.74
N LEU A 178 19.79 15.78 -6.59
CA LEU A 178 20.07 14.40 -7.02
C LEU A 178 21.10 14.39 -8.15
N GLN A 179 21.94 13.37 -8.17
CA GLN A 179 22.78 13.09 -9.32
C GLN A 179 21.91 12.72 -10.54
N PRO A 180 22.37 12.94 -11.78
CA PRO A 180 21.58 12.62 -12.98
C PRO A 180 21.05 11.19 -13.02
N TYR A 181 21.84 10.21 -12.55
CA TYR A 181 21.42 8.81 -12.50
C TYR A 181 20.35 8.54 -11.43
N GLU A 182 20.38 9.26 -10.30
CA GLU A 182 19.40 9.14 -9.21
C GLU A 182 18.07 9.75 -9.64
N GLN A 183 18.10 10.91 -10.30
CA GLN A 183 16.92 11.53 -10.88
C GLN A 183 16.28 10.58 -11.90
N TRP A 184 17.07 10.00 -12.81
CA TRP A 184 16.56 9.03 -13.78
C TRP A 184 15.95 7.80 -13.12
N ALA A 185 16.56 7.27 -12.05
CA ALA A 185 16.02 6.13 -11.31
C ALA A 185 14.68 6.47 -10.66
N MET A 186 14.58 7.63 -10.01
CA MET A 186 13.34 8.15 -9.44
C MET A 186 12.26 8.33 -10.52
N ASP A 187 12.58 8.97 -11.64
CA ASP A 187 11.63 9.20 -12.75
C ASP A 187 11.15 7.89 -13.37
N ARG A 188 12.03 6.88 -13.45
CA ARG A 188 11.67 5.53 -13.89
C ARG A 188 10.70 4.86 -12.91
N PHE A 189 10.97 4.94 -11.61
CA PHE A 189 10.07 4.43 -10.57
C PHE A 189 8.70 5.11 -10.66
N VAL A 190 8.66 6.46 -10.67
CA VAL A 190 7.42 7.24 -10.74
C VAL A 190 6.60 6.85 -11.95
N ARG A 191 7.20 6.85 -13.14
CA ARG A 191 6.51 6.47 -14.37
C ARG A 191 5.95 5.04 -14.30
N SER A 192 6.71 4.08 -13.78
CA SER A 192 6.23 2.71 -13.65
C SER A 192 5.09 2.60 -12.63
N ALA A 193 5.23 3.22 -11.46
CA ALA A 193 4.24 3.17 -10.40
C ALA A 193 2.92 3.86 -10.82
N THR A 194 3.01 5.05 -11.42
CA THR A 194 1.85 5.76 -11.99
C THR A 194 1.15 4.90 -13.03
N ASN A 195 1.88 4.32 -14.00
CA ASN A 195 1.28 3.45 -15.01
C ASN A 195 0.57 2.24 -14.38
N ILE A 196 1.13 1.62 -13.34
CA ILE A 196 0.53 0.47 -12.65
C ILE A 196 -0.76 0.86 -11.94
N ILE A 197 -0.79 2.02 -11.29
CA ILE A 197 -1.96 2.47 -10.53
C ILE A 197 -3.07 2.95 -11.47
N GLU A 198 -2.72 3.69 -12.53
CA GLU A 198 -3.67 4.32 -13.44
C GLU A 198 -4.15 3.39 -14.57
N SER A 199 -3.44 2.30 -14.90
CA SER A 199 -3.91 1.35 -15.92
C SER A 199 -5.13 0.53 -15.51
N ASP A 200 -5.44 0.50 -14.21
CA ASP A 200 -6.51 -0.31 -13.61
C ASP A 200 -7.63 0.54 -12.96
N MET A 201 -7.60 1.87 -13.14
CA MET A 201 -8.70 2.80 -12.82
C MET A 201 -9.61 3.02 -14.03
#